data_AF-A0A8T1F5D5-F1
#
_entry.id   AF-A0A8T1F5D5-F1
#
_cell.length_a   1.000
_cell.length_b   1.000
_cell.length_c   1.000
_cell.angle_alpha   90.00
_cell.angle_beta   90.00
_cell.angle_gamma   90.00
#
_symmetry.space_group_name_H-M   'P 1'
#
loop_
_entity.id
_entity.type
_entity.pdbx_description
1 polymer ?
#
loop_
_entity_poly.entity_id
_entity_poly.type
_entity_poly.pdbx_seq_one_letter_code
_entity_poly.pdbx_strand_id
1 'polypeptide(L)' 'MYSDKPISEFFYKPCRDEHDELVVGFYRCRCGVVRQQAPRTGYTNLVQHVVSQHPGHQATMQAASPGQTGTLA' A
#
# COMPACT_ATOMS: atom_id res chain seq x y z
N MET A 1 9.29 -8.79 -9.74
CA MET A 1 9.19 -7.53 -8.99
C MET A 1 7.83 -6.92 -9.30
N TYR A 2 7.12 -6.42 -8.31
CA TYR A 2 5.85 -5.74 -8.52
C TYR A 2 6.08 -4.31 -9.01
N SER A 3 5.21 -3.81 -9.87
CA SER A 3 5.23 -2.40 -10.30
C SER A 3 4.73 -1.48 -9.18
N ASP A 4 4.99 -0.18 -9.30
CA ASP A 4 4.70 0.82 -8.27
C ASP A 4 3.22 0.89 -7.85
N LYS A 5 2.30 0.69 -8.80
CA LYS A 5 0.86 0.73 -8.59
C LYS A 5 0.36 -0.40 -7.66
N PRO A 6 0.59 -1.70 -7.94
CA PRO A 6 0.16 -2.78 -7.04
C PRO A 6 0.83 -2.74 -5.67
N ILE A 7 2.08 -2.27 -5.56
CA ILE A 7 2.72 -2.04 -4.25
C ILE A 7 1.93 -0.99 -3.46
N SER A 8 1.61 0.13 -4.09
CA SER A 8 0.89 1.22 -3.44
C SER A 8 -0.51 0.80 -3.03
N GLU A 9 -1.26 0.14 -3.91
CA GLU A 9 -2.62 -0.34 -3.63
C GLU A 9 -2.66 -1.40 -2.52
N PHE A 10 -1.62 -2.22 -2.40
CA PHE A 10 -1.55 -3.21 -1.32
C PHE A 10 -1.27 -2.57 0.03
N PHE A 11 -0.25 -1.71 0.11
CA PHE A 11 0.24 -1.17 1.38
C PHE A 11 -0.54 0.04 1.87
N TYR A 12 -1.26 0.75 0.99
CA TYR A 12 -1.95 1.97 1.35
C TYR A 12 -3.46 1.88 1.19
N LYS A 13 -4.16 2.59 2.07
CA LYS A 13 -5.59 2.89 1.95
C LYS A 13 -5.78 4.40 1.91
N PRO A 14 -6.78 4.93 1.19
CA PRO A 14 -7.07 6.35 1.25
C PRO A 14 -7.47 6.74 2.68
N CYS A 15 -7.00 7.90 3.13
CA CYS A 15 -7.39 8.43 4.43
C CYS A 15 -8.84 8.91 4.39
N ARG A 16 -9.48 8.87 5.56
CA ARG A 16 -10.80 9.44 5.80
C ARG A 16 -10.72 10.51 6.87
N ASP A 17 -11.53 11.55 6.73
CA ASP A 17 -11.66 12.60 7.73
C ASP A 17 -12.68 12.23 8.83
N GLU A 18 -13.01 13.19 9.69
CA GLU A 18 -13.97 13.02 10.78
C GLU A 18 -15.42 12.73 10.31
N HIS A 19 -15.73 13.01 9.05
CA HIS A 19 -17.03 12.77 8.42
C HIS A 19 -17.03 11.49 7.56
N ASP A 20 -15.99 10.66 7.66
CA ASP A 20 -15.76 9.47 6.83
C ASP A 20 -15.49 9.78 5.34
N GLU A 21 -15.26 11.06 4.97
CA GLU A 21 -15.02 11.47 3.59
C GLU A 21 -13.57 11.21 3.17
N LEU A 22 -13.35 10.83 1.89
CA LEU A 22 -12.01 10.53 1.39
C LEU A 22 -11.14 11.79 1.30
N VAL A 23 -10.02 11.79 2.01
CA VAL A 23 -9.04 12.88 1.94
C VAL A 23 -8.15 12.67 0.72
N VAL A 24 -8.45 13.41 -0.36
CA VAL A 24 -7.76 13.29 -1.65
C VAL A 24 -6.26 13.51 -1.49
N GLY A 25 -5.47 12.59 -2.05
CA GLY A 25 -4.01 12.66 -2.04
C GLY A 25 -3.37 12.23 -0.72
N PHE A 26 -4.14 11.86 0.31
CA PHE A 26 -3.61 11.32 1.56
C PHE A 26 -3.89 9.83 1.69
N TYR A 27 -2.85 9.09 2.04
CA TYR A 27 -2.88 7.64 2.10
C TYR A 27 -2.26 7.16 3.39
N ARG A 28 -2.91 6.20 4.03
CA ARG A 28 -2.42 5.54 5.23
C ARG A 28 -1.81 4.20 4.88
N CYS A 29 -0.52 4.06 5.19
CA CYS A 29 0.18 2.78 5.08
C CYS A 29 -0.34 1.80 6.15
N ARG A 30 -0.23 0.50 5.88
CA ARG A 30 -0.52 -0.57 6.86
C ARG A 30 0.30 -0.47 8.15
N CYS A 31 1.47 0.17 8.13
CA CYS A 31 2.25 0.47 9.34
C CYS A 31 1.68 1.63 10.18
N GLY A 32 0.60 2.27 9.72
CA GLY A 32 -0.08 3.37 10.40
C GLY A 32 0.37 4.77 9.96
N VAL A 33 1.50 4.88 9.25
CA VAL A 33 2.04 6.16 8.75
C VAL A 33 1.14 6.74 7.65
N VAL A 34 0.77 8.01 7.78
CA VAL A 34 0.06 8.75 6.74
C VAL A 34 1.07 9.46 5.83
N ARG A 35 0.89 9.33 4.51
CA ARG A 35 1.69 9.99 3.49
C ARG A 35 0.79 10.72 2.50
N GLN A 36 1.21 11.92 2.13
CA GLN A 36 0.62 12.64 1.00
C GLN A 36 1.30 12.19 -0.29
N GLN A 37 0.52 11.85 -1.30
CA GLN A 37 1.03 11.63 -2.65
C GLN A 37 1.43 12.98 -3.24
N ALA A 38 2.71 13.13 -3.59
CA ALA A 38 3.19 14.39 -4.13
C ALA A 38 2.62 14.63 -5.55
N PRO A 39 2.24 15.86 -5.90
CA PRO A 39 1.75 16.18 -7.23
C PRO A 39 2.80 15.83 -8.29
N ARG A 40 2.38 15.19 -9.39
CA ARG A 40 3.20 14.87 -10.58
C ARG A 40 4.33 13.84 -10.39
N THR A 41 4.55 13.27 -9.21
CA THR A 41 5.58 12.24 -8.99
C THR A 41 5.08 10.80 -9.14
N GLY A 42 3.79 10.60 -9.43
CA GLY A 42 3.19 9.26 -9.44
C GLY A 42 3.21 8.58 -8.07
N TYR A 43 3.31 7.25 -8.05
CA TYR A 43 3.35 6.43 -6.83
C TYR A 43 4.75 6.33 -6.21
N THR A 44 5.78 6.92 -6.82
CA THR A 44 7.18 6.70 -6.46
C THR A 44 7.51 7.05 -5.01
N ASN A 45 6.89 8.09 -4.44
CA ASN A 45 7.11 8.45 -3.04
C ASN A 45 6.50 7.43 -2.04
N LEU A 46 5.35 6.84 -2.40
CA LEU A 46 4.68 5.81 -1.61
C LEU A 46 5.46 4.50 -1.65
N VAL A 47 5.97 4.14 -2.83
CA VAL A 47 6.78 2.94 -3.03
C VAL A 47 8.13 3.05 -2.34
N GLN A 48 8.79 4.22 -2.40
CA GLN A 48 10.06 4.43 -1.69
C GLN A 48 9.88 4.22 -0.18
N HIS A 49 8.77 4.70 0.41
CA HIS A 49 8.45 4.39 1.80
C HIS A 49 8.31 2.88 2.03
N VAL A 50 7.62 2.16 1.14
CA VAL A 50 7.42 0.71 1.28
C VAL A 50 8.75 -0.03 1.20
N VAL A 51 9.61 0.29 0.24
CA VAL A 51 10.93 -0.35 0.10
C VAL A 51 11.79 -0.09 1.35
N SER A 52 11.73 1.11 1.92
CA SER A 52 12.50 1.48 3.11
C SER A 52 11.96 0.86 4.41
N GLN A 53 10.65 0.88 4.63
CA GLN A 53 10.03 0.49 5.90
C GLN A 53 9.52 -0.97 5.91
N HIS A 54 9.41 -1.58 4.73
CA HIS A 54 8.97 -2.95 4.55
C HIS A 54 10.00 -3.73 3.70
N PRO A 55 11.17 -4.09 4.27
CA PRO A 55 12.22 -4.80 3.55
C PRO A 55 11.79 -6.19 3.01
N GLY A 56 10.65 -6.71 3.47
CA GLY A 56 10.01 -7.94 2.95
C GLY A 56 8.72 -7.71 2.16
N HIS A 57 8.45 -6.49 1.67
CA HIS A 57 7.15 -6.14 1.08
C HIS A 57 6.69 -7.08 -0.04
N GLN A 58 7.61 -7.59 -0.86
CA GLN A 58 7.28 -8.53 -1.94
C GLN A 58 6.78 -9.86 -1.39
N ALA A 59 7.46 -10.42 -0.38
CA ALA A 59 7.05 -11.65 0.27
C ALA A 59 5.68 -11.47 0.96
N THR A 60 5.44 -10.31 1.59
CA THR A 60 4.13 -9.99 2.19
C THR A 60 3.02 -9.95 1.15
N MET A 61 3.25 -9.34 -0.02
CA MET A 61 2.26 -9.30 -1.10
C MET A 61 2.01 -10.68 -1.73
N GLN A 62 3.07 -11.49 -1.87
CA GLN A 62 2.97 -12.86 -2.36
C GLN A 62 2.16 -13.74 -1.39
N ALA A 63 2.44 -13.67 -0.09
CA ALA A 63 1.70 -14.42 0.93
C ALA A 63 0.23 -13.99 1.06
N ALA A 64 -0.08 -12.73 0.73
CA ALA A 64 -1.43 -12.19 0.80
C ALA A 64 -2.23 -12.31 -0.52
N SER A 65 -1.59 -12.74 -1.61
CA SER A 65 -2.30 -13.06 -2.85
C SER A 65 -3.05 -14.39 -2.63
N PRO A 66 -4.39 -14.44 -2.72
CA PRO A 66 -5.15 -15.66 -2.50
C PRO A 66 -4.91 -16.61 -3.68
N GLY A 67 -3.90 -17.46 -3.51
CA GLY A 67 -3.60 -18.59 -4.37
C GLY A 67 -2.71 -19.54 -3.59
N GLN A 68 -3.32 -20.59 -3.03
CA GLN A 68 -2.69 -21.70 -2.29
C GLN A 68 -2.58 -21.58 -0.76
N THR A 69 -3.66 -21.20 -0.06
CA THR A 69 -3.96 -21.92 1.18
C THR A 69 -4.96 -22.99 0.80
N GLY A 70 -4.50 -24.25 0.80
CA GLY A 70 -5.24 -25.39 0.28
C GLY A 70 -6.68 -25.46 0.82
N THR A 71 -7.63 -25.52 -0.09
CA THR A 71 -8.91 -26.16 0.20
C THR A 71 -8.62 -27.66 0.31
N LEU A 72 -8.35 -28.13 1.52
CA LEU A 72 -8.59 -29.51 1.89
C LEU A 72 -10.06 -29.59 2.32
N ALA A 73 -10.93 -30.00 1.39
CA ALA A 73 -12.20 -30.68 1.65
C ALA A 73 -12.67 -31.34 0.36
#